data_AF-A0A5C6TK33-F1
#
_entry.id   AF-A0A5C6TK33-F1
#
_cell.length_a   1.000
_cell.length_b   1.000
_cell.length_c   1.000
_cell.angle_alpha   90.00
_cell.angle_beta   90.00
_cell.angle_gamma   90.00
#
_symmetry.space_group_name_H-M   'P 1'
#
loop_
_entity.id
_entity.type
_entity.pdbx_description
1 polymer ?
#
loop_
_entity_poly.entity_id
_entity_poly.type
_entity_poly.pdbx_seq_one_letter_code
_entity_poly.pdbx_strand_id
1 'polypeptide(L)'
;MRHRLVGRHVQVSTPRTPTLRTRLPCLRTFTHCTQLTTNSRPNLPFLAIPVTTNGVRNFTTERRQWLKHEAKLAVRYTASFWGLLACFGVILFFVNEERLEQEYPTPHEWGWMTRKFLRDSNNSKTPKNGEVNWPWSFELARGLVLRLEDPKVDGQGVTKLTDRVDPEAEIPGEFNPCDISGKSEEWRRGYFEAIMLAAKGAEHVDGWVRDLSRNIISPPEFVIGPLNPRPTPIPPGQPHAPREEDCEIAYPSADNFYMKILGTKGFTSRQKLEATLEYASYLEFKHQSEGAEALYHLALAEATQGVDMSQPPYNPKTFVLNEKAGLPSQNVLDAVTAMANFKARSGKVDAALPIYLSLLKARRYLPNDPPPTVQLKTKSHSVFDKVVKTFSQAEYPPPPPDGTQPPWRSRHERCQEASLSLWIGEILFSTSSKDDGLSWTRDSVDVAEEQLRNMDLLTADNAAKATCRECLSAGLANWGKMVNKLAKEEELQQAKASTQSGVFSFWSATPPSAEDRWTAEEAVVRERVRRTRELIEDLTPAGPNIASLFKA
;
A
#
# COMPACT_ATOMS: atom_id res chain seq x y z
N MET A 1 -15.43 -45.85 19.60
CA MET A 1 -15.98 -46.24 18.28
C MET A 1 -14.82 -46.45 17.30
N ARG A 2 -14.72 -47.62 16.67
CA ARG A 2 -13.71 -47.95 15.64
C ARG A 2 -14.16 -47.41 14.29
N HIS A 3 -13.23 -46.96 13.44
CA HIS A 3 -13.45 -46.98 11.99
C HIS A 3 -12.21 -47.45 11.22
N ARG A 4 -12.53 -48.12 10.10
CA ARG A 4 -11.70 -48.97 9.25
C ARG A 4 -10.93 -48.20 8.16
N LEU A 5 -9.86 -48.86 7.75
CA LEU A 5 -8.99 -48.76 6.56
C LEU A 5 -9.68 -48.45 5.22
N VAL A 6 -8.95 -47.75 4.32
CA VAL A 6 -8.54 -48.06 2.92
C VAL A 6 -7.65 -46.87 2.50
N GLY A 7 -6.52 -46.89 1.78
CA GLY A 7 -5.78 -47.88 0.98
C GLY A 7 -5.00 -47.08 -0.07
N ARG A 8 -3.67 -47.10 0.00
CA ARG A 8 -2.70 -46.26 -0.76
C ARG A 8 -2.27 -47.01 -2.02
N HIS A 9 -2.11 -46.31 -3.16
CA HIS A 9 -1.35 -46.84 -4.30
C HIS A 9 -0.26 -45.86 -4.73
N VAL A 10 0.96 -46.41 -4.79
CA VAL A 10 2.23 -45.79 -5.19
C VAL A 10 2.56 -46.28 -6.59
N GLN A 11 3.03 -45.38 -7.47
CA GLN A 11 3.64 -45.71 -8.76
C GLN A 11 5.14 -45.99 -8.58
N VAL A 12 5.62 -47.07 -9.18
CA VAL A 12 7.04 -47.36 -9.41
C VAL A 12 7.25 -47.71 -10.88
N SER A 13 8.42 -47.36 -11.33
CA SER A 13 8.98 -47.17 -12.66
C SER A 13 9.55 -48.41 -13.34
N THR A 14 9.53 -48.38 -14.70
CA THR A 14 10.49 -48.95 -15.67
C THR A 14 10.62 -50.50 -15.80
N PRO A 15 11.45 -51.05 -16.72
CA PRO A 15 11.32 -51.08 -18.20
C PRO A 15 11.55 -52.52 -18.78
N ARG A 16 11.28 -52.80 -20.07
CA ARG A 16 12.09 -53.71 -20.96
C ARG A 16 11.42 -54.09 -22.29
N THR A 17 12.21 -54.02 -23.37
CA THR A 17 12.21 -54.88 -24.58
C THR A 17 12.43 -56.36 -24.21
N PRO A 18 12.06 -57.41 -25.00
CA PRO A 18 12.57 -57.61 -26.38
C PRO A 18 11.78 -58.56 -27.36
N THR A 19 12.37 -58.72 -28.57
CA THR A 19 12.52 -59.92 -29.44
C THR A 19 11.45 -60.44 -30.45
N LEU A 20 11.99 -60.68 -31.66
CA LEU A 20 11.52 -61.40 -32.86
C LEU A 20 11.08 -62.86 -32.63
N ARG A 21 10.10 -63.38 -33.41
CA ARG A 21 10.30 -64.33 -34.56
C ARG A 21 8.99 -64.93 -35.13
N THR A 22 8.92 -64.90 -36.47
CA THR A 22 8.35 -65.89 -37.44
C THR A 22 6.94 -66.45 -37.27
N ARG A 23 6.08 -66.22 -38.29
CA ARG A 23 5.31 -67.27 -39.00
C ARG A 23 5.04 -66.87 -40.47
N LEU A 24 5.45 -67.72 -41.40
CA LEU A 24 5.05 -67.73 -42.82
C LEU A 24 3.58 -68.16 -42.96
N PRO A 25 2.87 -67.74 -44.03
CA PRO A 25 1.81 -68.56 -44.58
C PRO A 25 1.96 -68.84 -46.08
N CYS A 26 2.15 -70.14 -46.35
CA CYS A 26 1.46 -70.98 -47.33
C CYS A 26 0.76 -70.32 -48.54
N LEU A 27 1.23 -70.70 -49.73
CA LEU A 27 0.54 -70.62 -51.01
C LEU A 27 -0.81 -71.35 -50.97
N ARG A 28 -1.89 -70.67 -51.37
CA ARG A 28 -3.10 -71.31 -51.88
C ARG A 28 -3.48 -70.68 -53.22
N THR A 29 -3.26 -71.45 -54.27
CA THR A 29 -3.90 -71.31 -55.57
C THR A 29 -5.41 -71.56 -55.43
N PHE A 30 -6.23 -70.60 -55.85
CA PHE A 30 -7.59 -70.88 -56.28
C PHE A 30 -7.77 -70.36 -57.70
N THR A 31 -8.14 -71.33 -58.53
CA THR A 31 -8.43 -71.30 -59.95
C THR A 31 -9.76 -70.61 -60.25
N HIS A 32 -9.97 -70.36 -61.55
CA HIS A 32 -11.22 -70.03 -62.27
C HIS A 32 -11.53 -68.54 -62.43
N CYS A 33 -12.03 -68.06 -63.57
CA CYS A 33 -12.48 -68.74 -64.78
C CYS A 33 -12.38 -67.76 -65.96
N THR A 34 -11.74 -68.17 -67.05
CA THR A 34 -11.95 -67.60 -68.37
C THR A 34 -13.33 -68.02 -68.87
N GLN A 35 -14.21 -67.07 -69.17
CA GLN A 35 -15.31 -67.33 -70.11
C GLN A 35 -15.28 -66.28 -71.21
N LEU A 36 -14.74 -66.74 -72.33
CA LEU A 36 -14.98 -66.17 -73.65
C LEU A 36 -16.41 -66.55 -74.08
N THR A 37 -17.12 -65.52 -74.56
CA THR A 37 -18.03 -65.55 -75.72
C THR A 37 -19.54 -65.79 -75.54
N THR A 38 -20.25 -64.88 -76.21
CA THR A 38 -21.53 -64.99 -76.93
C THR A 38 -22.84 -64.63 -76.22
N ASN A 39 -23.55 -63.72 -76.90
CA ASN A 39 -25.00 -63.48 -76.91
C ASN A 39 -25.62 -62.47 -75.92
N SER A 40 -25.65 -61.23 -76.41
CA SER A 40 -26.79 -60.30 -76.39
C SER A 40 -27.41 -59.89 -75.05
N ARG A 41 -26.73 -59.01 -74.30
CA ARG A 41 -27.34 -57.91 -73.52
C ARG A 41 -26.26 -56.90 -73.11
N PRO A 42 -26.49 -55.57 -73.23
CA PRO A 42 -25.59 -54.59 -72.62
C PRO A 42 -25.76 -54.66 -71.10
N ASN A 43 -24.71 -55.10 -70.39
CA ASN A 43 -24.64 -54.94 -68.94
C ASN A 43 -24.44 -53.46 -68.63
N LEU A 44 -25.44 -52.84 -68.01
CA LEU A 44 -25.39 -51.45 -67.59
C LEU A 44 -24.49 -51.33 -66.35
N PRO A 45 -23.44 -50.48 -66.37
CA PRO A 45 -22.41 -50.43 -65.32
C PRO A 45 -22.90 -49.90 -63.96
N PHE A 46 -24.18 -49.51 -63.82
CA PHE A 46 -24.74 -49.04 -62.55
C PHE A 46 -25.29 -50.16 -61.64
N LEU A 47 -25.36 -51.41 -62.13
CA LEU A 47 -25.78 -52.57 -61.32
C LEU A 47 -24.62 -53.50 -60.91
N ALA A 48 -23.39 -53.20 -61.33
CA ALA A 48 -22.20 -53.87 -60.81
C ALA A 48 -21.75 -53.15 -59.53
N ILE A 49 -21.97 -53.77 -58.37
CA ILE A 49 -21.41 -53.29 -57.10
C ILE A 49 -19.88 -53.46 -57.21
N PRO A 50 -19.06 -52.38 -57.16
CA PRO A 50 -17.62 -52.54 -57.19
C PRO A 50 -17.19 -53.19 -55.86
N VAL A 51 -16.74 -54.43 -55.94
CA VAL A 51 -16.06 -55.11 -54.83
C VAL A 51 -14.74 -54.38 -54.62
N THR A 52 -14.65 -53.57 -53.57
CA THR A 52 -13.44 -52.87 -53.18
C THR A 52 -12.43 -53.88 -52.65
N THR A 53 -11.61 -54.41 -53.54
CA THR A 53 -10.35 -55.04 -53.16
C THR A 53 -9.44 -53.94 -52.60
N ASN A 54 -8.80 -54.21 -51.45
CA ASN A 54 -7.89 -53.30 -50.76
C ASN A 54 -6.70 -52.94 -51.65
N GLY A 55 -6.88 -51.93 -52.50
CA GLY A 55 -5.86 -51.30 -53.32
C GLY A 55 -5.52 -49.93 -52.75
N VAL A 56 -4.26 -49.74 -52.41
CA VAL A 56 -3.66 -48.47 -51.99
C VAL A 56 -4.16 -47.34 -52.89
N ARG A 57 -4.94 -46.44 -52.31
CA ARG A 57 -5.57 -45.31 -53.01
C ARG A 57 -4.46 -44.37 -53.48
N ASN A 58 -4.14 -44.42 -54.77
CA ASN A 58 -3.16 -43.52 -55.39
C ASN A 58 -3.59 -42.06 -55.13
N PHE A 59 -2.77 -41.34 -54.36
CA PHE A 59 -3.01 -39.98 -53.92
C PHE A 59 -3.01 -39.03 -55.13
N THR A 60 -4.18 -38.53 -55.51
CA THR A 60 -4.33 -37.58 -56.62
C THR A 60 -3.69 -36.23 -56.26
N THR A 61 -3.07 -35.60 -57.24
CA THR A 61 -2.35 -34.31 -57.14
C THR A 61 -3.21 -33.15 -56.63
N GLU A 62 -4.54 -33.25 -56.75
CA GLU A 62 -5.50 -32.25 -56.29
C GLU A 62 -5.54 -32.10 -54.76
N ARG A 63 -5.43 -33.20 -54.00
CA ARG A 63 -5.46 -33.13 -52.52
C ARG A 63 -4.20 -32.45 -51.96
N ARG A 64 -3.06 -32.54 -52.66
CA ARG A 64 -1.82 -31.86 -52.26
C ARG A 64 -1.92 -30.35 -52.48
N GLN A 65 -2.57 -29.89 -53.55
CA GLN A 65 -2.81 -28.47 -53.78
C GLN A 65 -3.85 -27.92 -52.80
N TRP A 66 -4.91 -28.69 -52.52
CA TRP A 66 -5.90 -28.34 -51.50
C TRP A 66 -5.28 -28.25 -50.10
N LEU A 67 -4.46 -29.23 -49.67
CA LEU A 67 -3.75 -29.17 -48.38
C LEU A 67 -2.77 -28.00 -48.31
N LYS A 68 -2.07 -27.66 -49.41
CA LYS A 68 -1.22 -26.47 -49.48
C LYS A 68 -2.04 -25.17 -49.33
N HIS A 69 -3.22 -25.13 -49.96
CA HIS A 69 -4.12 -23.99 -49.86
C HIS A 69 -4.68 -23.84 -48.45
N GLU A 70 -5.15 -24.92 -47.84
CA GLU A 70 -5.63 -24.94 -46.45
C GLU A 70 -4.51 -24.60 -45.46
N ALA A 71 -3.31 -25.14 -45.63
CA ALA A 71 -2.18 -24.80 -44.78
C ALA A 71 -1.82 -23.30 -44.89
N LYS A 72 -1.80 -22.74 -46.11
CA LYS A 72 -1.56 -21.30 -46.32
C LYS A 72 -2.66 -20.45 -45.69
N LEU A 73 -3.91 -20.90 -45.77
CA LEU A 73 -5.06 -20.23 -45.19
C LEU A 73 -5.02 -20.30 -43.65
N ALA A 74 -4.70 -21.46 -43.09
CA ALA A 74 -4.52 -21.67 -41.65
C ALA A 74 -3.39 -20.79 -41.10
N VAL A 75 -2.23 -20.75 -41.77
CA VAL A 75 -1.11 -19.86 -41.37
C VAL A 75 -1.51 -18.39 -41.43
N ARG A 76 -2.26 -17.97 -42.47
CA ARG A 76 -2.73 -16.59 -42.57
C ARG A 76 -3.68 -16.24 -41.42
N TYR A 77 -4.65 -17.11 -41.12
CA TYR A 77 -5.59 -16.85 -40.03
C TYR A 77 -4.95 -16.94 -38.66
N THR A 78 -4.04 -17.87 -38.41
CA THR A 78 -3.31 -17.94 -37.13
C THR A 78 -2.41 -16.73 -36.96
N ALA A 79 -1.67 -16.32 -37.99
CA ALA A 79 -0.86 -15.10 -37.96
C ALA A 79 -1.72 -13.85 -37.72
N SER A 80 -2.87 -13.72 -38.40
CA SER A 80 -3.80 -12.62 -38.17
C SER A 80 -4.40 -12.63 -36.76
N PHE A 81 -4.74 -13.80 -36.22
CA PHE A 81 -5.28 -13.95 -34.86
C PHE A 81 -4.25 -13.58 -33.80
N TRP A 82 -3.02 -14.10 -33.89
CA TRP A 82 -1.93 -13.74 -32.99
C TRP A 82 -1.53 -12.26 -33.13
N GLY A 83 -1.57 -11.72 -34.35
CA GLY A 83 -1.37 -10.29 -34.60
C GLY A 83 -2.44 -9.44 -33.92
N LEU A 84 -3.73 -9.79 -34.06
CA LEU A 84 -4.84 -9.12 -33.37
C LEU A 84 -4.71 -9.23 -31.84
N LEU A 85 -4.35 -10.40 -31.33
CA LEU A 85 -4.17 -10.62 -29.89
C LEU A 85 -2.99 -9.82 -29.33
N ALA A 86 -1.88 -9.74 -30.07
CA ALA A 86 -0.74 -8.88 -29.72
C ALA A 86 -1.13 -7.40 -29.73
N CYS A 87 -1.83 -6.92 -30.76
CA CYS A 87 -2.33 -5.55 -30.82
C CYS A 87 -3.27 -5.24 -29.65
N PHE A 88 -4.19 -6.16 -29.32
CA PHE A 88 -5.09 -6.00 -28.17
C PHE A 88 -4.32 -5.94 -26.85
N GLY A 89 -3.31 -6.79 -26.67
CA GLY A 89 -2.42 -6.75 -25.50
C GLY A 89 -1.68 -5.42 -25.37
N VAL A 90 -1.15 -4.88 -26.48
CA VAL A 90 -0.48 -3.57 -26.51
C VAL A 90 -1.46 -2.44 -26.16
N ILE A 91 -2.68 -2.46 -26.69
CA ILE A 91 -3.72 -1.47 -26.37
C ILE A 91 -4.06 -1.52 -24.87
N LEU A 92 -4.28 -2.70 -24.30
CA LEU A 92 -4.55 -2.85 -22.87
C LEU A 92 -3.38 -2.36 -22.00
N PHE A 93 -2.15 -2.61 -22.43
CA PHE A 93 -0.95 -2.11 -21.75
C PHE A 93 -0.94 -0.57 -21.71
N PHE A 94 -1.14 0.10 -22.85
CA PHE A 94 -1.16 1.57 -22.89
C PHE A 94 -2.35 2.17 -22.13
N VAL A 95 -3.52 1.55 -22.18
CA VAL A 95 -4.68 1.99 -21.38
C VAL A 95 -4.38 1.85 -19.87
N ASN A 96 -3.67 0.80 -19.46
CA ASN A 96 -3.25 0.64 -18.08
C ASN A 96 -2.21 1.69 -17.66
N GLU A 97 -1.22 1.98 -18.52
CA GLU A 97 -0.22 3.02 -18.27
C GLU A 97 -0.85 4.42 -18.15
N GLU A 98 -1.81 4.74 -19.01
CA GLU A 98 -2.55 6.01 -18.96
C GLU A 98 -3.38 6.12 -17.67
N ARG A 99 -4.03 5.02 -17.26
CA ARG A 99 -4.74 4.96 -15.99
C ARG A 99 -3.78 5.19 -14.81
N LEU A 100 -2.60 4.59 -14.84
CA LEU A 100 -1.56 4.81 -13.82
C LEU A 100 -1.01 6.25 -13.86
N GLU A 101 -0.92 6.89 -15.02
CA GLU A 101 -0.53 8.30 -15.16
C GLU A 101 -1.58 9.24 -14.55
N GLN A 102 -2.86 8.88 -14.64
CA GLN A 102 -3.94 9.62 -13.99
C GLN A 102 -3.98 9.41 -12.47
N GLU A 103 -3.68 8.20 -12.00
CA GLU A 103 -3.62 7.88 -10.57
C GLU A 103 -2.36 8.50 -9.92
N TYR A 104 -1.21 8.46 -10.62
CA TYR A 104 0.09 8.99 -10.17
C TYR A 104 0.69 9.92 -11.24
N PRO A 105 0.31 11.21 -11.25
CA PRO A 105 0.79 12.16 -12.25
C PRO A 105 2.29 12.41 -12.10
N THR A 106 3.02 12.37 -13.22
CA THR A 106 4.47 12.54 -13.28
C THR A 106 4.86 13.82 -14.03
N PRO A 107 5.98 14.49 -13.68
CA PRO A 107 6.44 15.68 -14.39
C PRO A 107 6.68 15.40 -15.88
N HIS A 108 6.23 16.31 -16.74
CA HIS A 108 6.31 16.14 -18.19
C HIS A 108 7.74 16.25 -18.75
N GLU A 109 8.62 16.91 -18.00
CA GLU A 109 10.03 17.06 -18.33
C GLU A 109 10.81 15.73 -18.26
N TRP A 110 10.27 14.71 -17.59
CA TRP A 110 10.94 13.43 -17.41
C TRP A 110 10.80 12.51 -18.62
N GLY A 111 11.87 11.78 -18.93
CA GLY A 111 11.83 10.68 -19.88
C GLY A 111 10.78 9.62 -19.53
N TRP A 112 10.22 8.96 -20.54
CA TRP A 112 9.14 7.98 -20.38
C TRP A 112 9.50 6.86 -19.39
N MET A 113 10.72 6.31 -19.46
CA MET A 113 11.17 5.27 -18.53
C MET A 113 11.13 5.76 -17.08
N THR A 114 11.63 6.96 -16.83
CA THR A 114 11.72 7.58 -15.49
C THR A 114 10.31 7.81 -14.92
N ARG A 115 9.36 8.26 -15.74
CA ARG A 115 7.94 8.31 -15.37
C ARG A 115 7.38 6.92 -15.04
N LYS A 116 7.69 5.92 -15.87
CA LYS A 116 7.27 4.52 -15.64
C LYS A 116 7.80 3.96 -14.32
N PHE A 117 9.06 4.23 -13.96
CA PHE A 117 9.63 3.80 -12.67
C PHE A 117 8.84 4.34 -11.47
N LEU A 118 8.46 5.63 -11.48
CA LEU A 118 7.66 6.21 -10.39
C LEU A 118 6.28 5.53 -10.30
N ARG A 119 5.60 5.39 -11.43
CA ARG A 119 4.26 4.76 -11.49
C ARG A 119 4.28 3.31 -11.03
N ASP A 120 5.25 2.52 -11.53
CA ASP A 120 5.39 1.12 -11.15
C ASP A 120 5.74 0.96 -9.67
N SER A 121 6.58 1.85 -9.13
CA SER A 121 6.93 1.82 -7.70
C SER A 121 5.71 2.17 -6.83
N ASN A 122 4.96 3.23 -7.17
CA ASN A 122 3.73 3.60 -6.46
C ASN A 122 2.63 2.53 -6.57
N ASN A 123 2.47 1.89 -7.74
CA ASN A 123 1.55 0.77 -7.93
C ASN A 123 1.96 -0.47 -7.13
N SER A 124 3.27 -0.71 -6.95
CA SER A 124 3.79 -1.82 -6.14
C SER A 124 3.57 -1.60 -4.64
N LYS A 125 3.58 -0.35 -4.18
CA LYS A 125 3.25 0.07 -2.81
C LYS A 125 1.76 -0.12 -2.49
N THR A 126 0.87 0.13 -3.45
CA THR A 126 -0.59 0.03 -3.25
C THR A 126 -1.23 -0.90 -4.29
N PRO A 127 -0.89 -2.20 -4.31
CA PRO A 127 -1.38 -3.10 -5.32
C PRO A 127 -2.86 -3.44 -5.07
N LYS A 128 -3.64 -3.51 -6.15
CA LYS A 128 -5.06 -3.91 -6.09
C LYS A 128 -5.28 -5.32 -5.53
N ASN A 129 -4.24 -6.17 -5.56
CA ASN A 129 -4.27 -7.54 -5.07
C ASN A 129 -3.93 -7.67 -3.57
N GLY A 130 -3.57 -6.57 -2.89
CA GLY A 130 -3.33 -6.53 -1.44
C GLY A 130 -1.94 -6.98 -0.97
N GLU A 131 -1.17 -7.71 -1.78
CA GLU A 131 0.20 -8.13 -1.45
C GLU A 131 1.23 -7.08 -1.92
N VAL A 132 1.79 -6.34 -0.97
CA VAL A 132 2.78 -5.28 -1.23
C VAL A 132 4.17 -5.87 -1.39
N ASN A 133 4.82 -5.60 -2.54
CA ASN A 133 6.20 -6.00 -2.79
C ASN A 133 7.16 -4.83 -2.53
N TRP A 134 7.60 -4.70 -1.29
CA TRP A 134 8.53 -3.64 -0.85
C TRP A 134 9.89 -3.68 -1.56
N PRO A 135 10.58 -4.85 -1.69
CA PRO A 135 11.83 -4.95 -2.46
C PRO A 135 11.74 -4.38 -3.86
N TRP A 136 10.69 -4.76 -4.60
CA TRP A 136 10.50 -4.29 -5.96
C TRP A 136 10.19 -2.80 -6.02
N SER A 137 9.35 -2.29 -5.11
CA SER A 137 9.06 -0.86 -5.00
C SER A 137 10.32 -0.05 -4.70
N PHE A 138 11.15 -0.53 -3.76
CA PHE A 138 12.41 0.10 -3.39
C PHE A 138 13.39 0.14 -4.56
N GLU A 139 13.66 -1.00 -5.22
CA GLU A 139 14.59 -1.05 -6.36
C GLU A 139 14.17 -0.14 -7.51
N LEU A 140 12.87 -0.07 -7.81
CA LEU A 140 12.35 0.87 -8.80
C LEU A 140 12.53 2.33 -8.37
N ALA A 141 12.31 2.66 -7.09
CA ALA A 141 12.47 4.01 -6.57
C ALA A 141 13.95 4.43 -6.49
N ARG A 142 14.84 3.52 -6.06
CA ARG A 142 16.30 3.71 -6.08
C ARG A 142 16.80 3.94 -7.51
N GLY A 143 16.38 3.09 -8.44
CA GLY A 143 16.68 3.24 -9.87
C GLY A 143 16.17 4.56 -10.45
N LEU A 144 14.99 5.02 -10.03
CA LEU A 144 14.44 6.32 -10.40
C LEU A 144 15.34 7.48 -9.95
N VAL A 145 15.74 7.51 -8.67
CA VAL A 145 16.61 8.56 -8.11
C VAL A 145 17.95 8.60 -8.85
N LEU A 146 18.56 7.44 -9.10
CA LEU A 146 19.81 7.34 -9.85
C LEU A 146 19.70 7.90 -11.28
N ARG A 147 18.58 7.65 -11.96
CA ARG A 147 18.32 8.18 -13.32
C ARG A 147 18.10 9.68 -13.34
N LEU A 148 17.45 10.23 -12.31
CA LEU A 148 17.23 11.66 -12.14
C LEU A 148 18.51 12.43 -11.79
N GLU A 149 19.56 11.73 -11.36
CA GLU A 149 20.87 12.32 -11.06
C GLU A 149 21.90 12.09 -12.15
N ASP A 150 21.66 11.13 -13.06
CA ASP A 150 22.55 10.88 -14.18
C ASP A 150 22.44 12.02 -15.22
N PRO A 151 23.53 12.79 -15.47
CA PRO A 151 23.52 13.87 -16.44
C PRO A 151 23.27 13.42 -17.88
N LYS A 152 23.46 12.12 -18.19
CA LYS A 152 23.22 11.56 -19.53
C LYS A 152 21.76 11.23 -19.79
N VAL A 153 20.94 11.15 -18.75
CA VAL A 153 19.54 10.73 -18.84
C VAL A 153 18.62 11.92 -18.52
N ASP A 154 18.13 12.04 -17.30
CA ASP A 154 17.18 13.09 -16.89
C ASP A 154 17.80 14.09 -15.88
N GLY A 155 19.05 13.85 -15.46
CA GLY A 155 19.78 14.66 -14.48
C GLY A 155 20.53 15.87 -15.04
N GLN A 156 20.23 16.30 -16.27
CA GLN A 156 20.90 17.46 -16.87
C GLN A 156 20.66 18.72 -16.01
N GLY A 157 21.73 19.31 -15.46
CA GLY A 157 21.66 20.49 -14.59
C GLY A 157 21.49 20.19 -13.09
N VAL A 158 21.53 18.92 -12.68
CA VAL A 158 21.67 18.53 -11.27
C VAL A 158 23.16 18.47 -10.95
N THR A 159 23.59 19.17 -9.89
CA THR A 159 25.00 19.17 -9.44
C THR A 159 25.10 18.55 -8.07
N LYS A 160 26.03 17.60 -7.87
CA LYS A 160 26.29 17.03 -6.54
C LYS A 160 27.06 18.06 -5.71
N LEU A 161 26.60 18.31 -4.49
CA LEU A 161 27.20 19.29 -3.57
C LEU A 161 28.48 18.77 -2.92
N THR A 162 28.74 17.46 -3.01
CA THR A 162 29.90 16.83 -2.39
C THR A 162 30.40 15.72 -3.31
N ASP A 163 31.72 15.63 -3.47
CA ASP A 163 32.40 14.61 -4.27
C ASP A 163 32.92 13.44 -3.41
N ARG A 164 32.43 13.31 -2.18
CA ARG A 164 32.79 12.19 -1.30
C ARG A 164 32.26 10.90 -1.90
N VAL A 165 33.12 9.90 -1.93
CA VAL A 165 32.77 8.55 -2.37
C VAL A 165 32.94 7.65 -1.15
N ASP A 166 31.83 7.12 -0.66
CA ASP A 166 31.86 6.14 0.41
C ASP A 166 32.39 4.82 -0.15
N PRO A 167 33.47 4.25 0.42
CA PRO A 167 34.07 3.03 -0.11
C PRO A 167 33.17 1.79 0.07
N GLU A 168 32.20 1.87 0.98
CA GLU A 168 31.22 0.81 1.27
C GLU A 168 29.95 0.90 0.40
N ALA A 169 29.75 2.02 -0.30
CA ALA A 169 28.56 2.18 -1.15
C ALA A 169 28.70 1.37 -2.44
N GLU A 170 27.65 0.61 -2.78
CA GLU A 170 27.58 -0.15 -4.05
C GLU A 170 27.69 0.78 -5.27
N ILE A 171 27.13 2.00 -5.17
CA ILE A 171 27.13 3.00 -6.24
C ILE A 171 27.83 4.27 -5.74
N PRO A 172 28.93 4.69 -6.41
CA PRO A 172 29.70 5.87 -6.02
C PRO A 172 28.87 7.16 -6.00
N GLY A 173 28.84 7.82 -4.84
CA GLY A 173 28.18 9.12 -4.66
C GLY A 173 26.66 9.07 -4.82
N GLU A 174 26.02 7.91 -4.62
CA GLU A 174 24.56 7.75 -4.61
C GLU A 174 23.90 8.63 -3.54
N PHE A 175 24.50 8.74 -2.36
CA PHE A 175 23.90 9.47 -1.22
C PHE A 175 24.34 10.93 -1.10
N ASN A 176 25.09 11.43 -2.09
CA ASN A 176 25.59 12.80 -2.05
C ASN A 176 24.42 13.77 -2.26
N PRO A 177 24.27 14.80 -1.40
CA PRO A 177 23.25 15.83 -1.60
C PRO A 177 23.43 16.56 -2.92
N CYS A 178 22.32 17.00 -3.52
CA CYS A 178 22.31 17.68 -4.83
C CYS A 178 21.88 19.15 -4.70
N ASP A 179 22.31 20.01 -5.63
CA ASP A 179 21.69 21.31 -5.89
C ASP A 179 20.72 21.15 -7.06
N ILE A 180 19.43 21.29 -6.76
CA ILE A 180 18.32 21.21 -7.70
C ILE A 180 17.62 22.56 -7.88
N SER A 181 18.19 23.64 -7.33
CA SER A 181 17.57 24.97 -7.36
C SER A 181 17.33 25.54 -8.76
N GLY A 182 18.09 25.08 -9.77
CA GLY A 182 17.93 25.46 -11.17
C GLY A 182 16.83 24.72 -11.93
N LYS A 183 16.17 23.72 -11.32
CA LYS A 183 15.11 22.92 -11.95
C LYS A 183 13.72 23.51 -11.74
N SER A 184 12.78 23.13 -12.60
CA SER A 184 11.37 23.52 -12.46
C SER A 184 10.77 22.98 -11.16
N GLU A 185 9.67 23.59 -10.73
CA GLU A 185 8.97 23.15 -9.52
C GLU A 185 8.41 21.74 -9.64
N GLU A 186 7.83 21.38 -10.79
CA GLU A 186 7.31 20.04 -11.05
C GLU A 186 8.42 18.99 -10.94
N TRP A 187 9.59 19.29 -11.52
CA TRP A 187 10.75 18.41 -11.44
C TRP A 187 11.22 18.24 -10.00
N ARG A 188 11.34 19.34 -9.23
CA ARG A 188 11.76 19.30 -7.82
C ARG A 188 10.79 18.51 -6.94
N ARG A 189 9.49 18.65 -7.18
CA ARG A 189 8.44 17.91 -6.46
C ARG A 189 8.47 16.42 -6.78
N GLY A 190 8.56 16.05 -8.06
CA GLY A 190 8.73 14.65 -8.45
C GLY A 190 10.01 14.04 -7.87
N TYR A 191 11.11 14.79 -7.84
CA TYR A 191 12.37 14.31 -7.25
C TYR A 191 12.26 14.12 -5.73
N PHE A 192 11.58 15.04 -5.03
CA PHE A 192 11.26 14.85 -3.61
C PHE A 192 10.43 13.58 -3.38
N GLU A 193 9.36 13.38 -4.16
CA GLU A 193 8.51 12.18 -4.09
C GLU A 193 9.32 10.90 -4.34
N ALA A 194 10.21 10.91 -5.34
CA ALA A 194 11.06 9.78 -5.68
C ALA A 194 12.00 9.38 -4.52
N ILE A 195 12.69 10.35 -3.90
CA ILE A 195 13.58 10.04 -2.77
C ILE A 195 12.78 9.66 -1.53
N MET A 196 11.65 10.31 -1.24
CA MET A 196 10.77 9.93 -0.13
C MET A 196 10.23 8.50 -0.31
N LEU A 197 9.88 8.12 -1.54
CA LEU A 197 9.45 6.76 -1.86
C LEU A 197 10.58 5.75 -1.70
N ALA A 198 11.80 6.10 -2.11
CA ALA A 198 12.99 5.27 -1.89
C ALA A 198 13.30 5.12 -0.38
N ALA A 199 13.19 6.20 0.39
CA ALA A 199 13.39 6.18 1.84
C ALA A 199 12.36 5.27 2.53
N LYS A 200 11.07 5.44 2.24
CA LYS A 200 10.01 4.56 2.77
C LYS A 200 10.17 3.11 2.32
N GLY A 201 10.59 2.88 1.07
CA GLY A 201 10.95 1.55 0.60
C GLY A 201 12.07 0.94 1.43
N ALA A 202 13.14 1.71 1.67
CA ALA A 202 14.30 1.31 2.48
C ALA A 202 13.93 0.96 3.92
N GLU A 203 12.98 1.68 4.55
CA GLU A 203 12.50 1.36 5.90
C GLU A 203 11.87 -0.04 5.99
N HIS A 204 11.11 -0.43 4.96
CA HIS A 204 10.43 -1.74 4.93
C HIS A 204 11.36 -2.89 4.55
N VAL A 205 12.41 -2.61 3.77
CA VAL A 205 13.42 -3.61 3.39
C VAL A 205 14.65 -3.59 4.32
N ASP A 206 14.55 -2.84 5.41
CA ASP A 206 15.64 -2.68 6.35
C ASP A 206 16.01 -4.00 7.05
N GLY A 207 17.31 -4.26 7.18
CA GLY A 207 17.83 -5.50 7.74
C GLY A 207 17.61 -6.75 6.87
N TRP A 208 17.11 -6.60 5.64
CA TRP A 208 17.07 -7.72 4.70
C TRP A 208 18.48 -8.13 4.31
N VAL A 209 18.67 -9.43 4.13
CA VAL A 209 19.99 -10.00 3.87
C VAL A 209 20.03 -10.69 2.52
N ARG A 210 21.22 -10.67 1.92
CA ARG A 210 21.54 -11.31 0.66
C ARG A 210 22.49 -12.46 0.93
N ASP A 211 22.08 -13.66 0.59
CA ASP A 211 22.92 -14.86 0.65
C ASP A 211 23.99 -14.78 -0.44
N LEU A 212 25.27 -14.76 -0.05
CA LEU A 212 26.40 -14.67 -0.98
C LEU A 212 26.53 -15.92 -1.86
N SER A 213 26.07 -17.08 -1.38
CA SER A 213 26.22 -18.35 -2.08
C SER A 213 25.17 -18.56 -3.18
N ARG A 214 23.94 -18.12 -2.93
CA ARG A 214 22.79 -18.32 -3.85
C ARG A 214 22.30 -17.05 -4.50
N ASN A 215 22.78 -15.89 -4.04
CA ASN A 215 22.32 -14.59 -4.47
C ASN A 215 20.81 -14.39 -4.26
N ILE A 216 20.29 -14.89 -3.13
CA ILE A 216 18.87 -14.83 -2.78
C ILE A 216 18.71 -13.81 -1.66
N ILE A 217 17.77 -12.88 -1.87
CA ILE A 217 17.42 -11.86 -0.89
C ILE A 217 16.31 -12.41 0.00
N SER A 218 16.54 -12.40 1.31
CA SER A 218 15.62 -12.94 2.31
C SER A 218 15.35 -11.94 3.44
N PRO A 219 14.10 -11.80 3.90
CA PRO A 219 13.77 -11.08 5.12
C PRO A 219 14.50 -11.66 6.35
N PRO A 220 14.88 -10.82 7.33
CA PRO A 220 15.63 -11.26 8.51
C PRO A 220 14.86 -12.28 9.37
N GLU A 221 13.53 -12.29 9.30
CA GLU A 221 12.66 -13.22 10.04
C GLU A 221 12.91 -14.69 9.69
N PHE A 222 13.35 -14.96 8.46
CA PHE A 222 13.58 -16.31 7.94
C PHE A 222 15.04 -16.77 8.05
N VAL A 223 15.96 -15.87 8.40
CA VAL A 223 17.41 -16.15 8.42
C VAL A 223 17.76 -16.91 9.68
N ILE A 224 18.51 -18.00 9.53
CA ILE A 224 19.00 -18.79 10.66
C ILE A 224 20.29 -18.15 11.15
N GLY A 225 20.34 -17.70 12.40
CA GLY A 225 21.56 -17.15 12.96
C GLY A 225 21.53 -16.89 14.46
N PRO A 226 22.62 -16.39 15.05
CA PRO A 226 22.68 -16.04 16.47
C PRO A 226 21.65 -14.98 16.86
N LEU A 227 21.34 -14.02 15.97
CA LEU A 227 20.32 -13.00 16.21
C LEU A 227 18.90 -13.57 16.16
N ASN A 228 18.70 -14.63 15.38
CA ASN A 228 17.42 -15.30 15.22
C ASN A 228 17.57 -16.83 15.31
N PRO A 229 17.70 -17.41 16.53
CA PRO A 229 17.94 -18.84 16.72
C PRO A 229 16.71 -19.71 16.37
N ARG A 230 15.53 -19.11 16.22
CA ARG A 230 14.27 -19.80 15.87
C ARG A 230 13.54 -18.99 14.79
N PRO A 231 13.98 -19.07 13.53
CA PRO A 231 13.35 -18.32 12.45
C PRO A 231 11.93 -18.80 12.19
N THR A 232 11.13 -17.91 11.60
CA THR A 232 9.79 -18.26 11.15
C THR A 232 9.88 -19.28 10.01
N PRO A 233 8.92 -20.22 9.92
CA PRO A 233 8.93 -21.20 8.84
C PRO A 233 8.67 -20.51 7.51
N ILE A 234 9.52 -20.80 6.52
CA ILE A 234 9.40 -20.25 5.18
C ILE A 234 8.12 -20.79 4.50
N PRO A 235 7.38 -19.94 3.76
CA PRO A 235 6.23 -20.38 2.97
C PRO A 235 6.54 -21.54 2.01
N PRO A 236 5.56 -22.43 1.74
CA PRO A 236 5.78 -23.57 0.87
C PRO A 236 6.11 -23.13 -0.56
N GLY A 237 7.18 -23.70 -1.14
CA GLY A 237 7.63 -23.42 -2.51
C GLY A 237 8.80 -22.45 -2.62
N GLN A 238 9.24 -21.84 -1.52
CA GLN A 238 10.40 -20.95 -1.46
C GLN A 238 11.70 -21.72 -1.11
N PRO A 239 12.89 -21.19 -1.46
CA PRO A 239 14.18 -21.82 -1.16
C PRO A 239 14.44 -21.92 0.34
N HIS A 240 15.36 -22.80 0.74
CA HIS A 240 15.70 -22.99 2.15
C HIS A 240 16.35 -21.75 2.78
N ALA A 241 16.06 -21.51 4.07
CA ALA A 241 16.57 -20.39 4.85
C ALA A 241 18.09 -20.25 4.72
N PRO A 242 18.59 -19.03 4.45
CA PRO A 242 20.01 -18.77 4.46
C PRO A 242 20.53 -18.71 5.90
N ARG A 243 21.84 -18.93 6.05
CA ARG A 243 22.52 -18.76 7.34
C ARG A 243 23.08 -17.34 7.43
N GLU A 244 22.96 -16.73 8.60
CA GLU A 244 23.43 -15.37 8.86
C GLU A 244 24.94 -15.20 8.58
N GLU A 245 25.75 -16.25 8.81
CA GLU A 245 27.20 -16.26 8.55
C GLU A 245 27.58 -16.10 7.07
N ASP A 246 26.70 -16.51 6.15
CA ASP A 246 26.92 -16.49 4.70
C ASP A 246 26.20 -15.30 4.03
N CYS A 247 25.69 -14.37 4.84
CA CYS A 247 24.83 -13.28 4.39
C CYS A 247 25.49 -11.91 4.55
N GLU A 248 25.18 -11.01 3.61
CA GLU A 248 25.47 -9.58 3.71
C GLU A 248 24.16 -8.77 3.74
N ILE A 249 24.22 -7.51 4.14
CA ILE A 249 23.06 -6.62 4.10
C ILE A 249 22.70 -6.37 2.63
N ALA A 250 21.44 -6.62 2.26
CA ALA A 250 21.00 -6.52 0.86
C ALA A 250 20.79 -5.08 0.38
N TYR A 251 20.32 -4.20 1.26
CA TYR A 251 19.88 -2.86 0.91
C TYR A 251 20.50 -1.80 1.84
N PRO A 252 20.75 -0.57 1.34
CA PRO A 252 21.26 0.52 2.16
C PRO A 252 20.25 1.00 3.21
N SER A 253 20.74 1.61 4.29
CA SER A 253 19.88 2.20 5.34
C SER A 253 19.01 3.33 4.80
N ALA A 254 17.78 3.44 5.32
CA ALA A 254 16.88 4.56 5.06
C ALA A 254 17.48 5.91 5.49
N ASP A 255 18.35 5.92 6.52
CA ASP A 255 19.07 7.10 7.00
C ASP A 255 19.73 7.88 5.85
N ASN A 256 20.37 7.15 4.93
CA ASN A 256 21.14 7.75 3.85
C ASN A 256 20.25 8.55 2.89
N PHE A 257 19.03 8.07 2.63
CA PHE A 257 18.06 8.77 1.78
C PHE A 257 17.50 10.00 2.49
N TYR A 258 17.15 9.91 3.77
CA TYR A 258 16.67 11.07 4.53
C TYR A 258 17.75 12.16 4.67
N MET A 259 18.97 11.78 5.02
CA MET A 259 20.09 12.71 5.11
C MET A 259 20.38 13.39 3.77
N LYS A 260 20.25 12.67 2.66
CA LYS A 260 20.34 13.24 1.31
C LYS A 260 19.25 14.28 1.06
N ILE A 261 18.00 14.04 1.47
CA ILE A 261 16.91 15.03 1.33
C ILE A 261 17.23 16.30 2.13
N LEU A 262 17.64 16.15 3.39
CA LEU A 262 17.91 17.29 4.28
C LEU A 262 19.08 18.16 3.76
N GLY A 263 20.12 17.51 3.22
CA GLY A 263 21.29 18.17 2.64
C GLY A 263 21.05 18.77 1.25
N THR A 264 20.02 18.34 0.52
CA THR A 264 19.76 18.79 -0.86
C THR A 264 19.22 20.22 -0.86
N LYS A 265 19.75 21.04 -1.77
CA LYS A 265 19.38 22.45 -1.92
C LYS A 265 18.34 22.62 -3.01
N GLY A 266 17.24 23.29 -2.69
CA GLY A 266 16.15 23.60 -3.62
C GLY A 266 14.78 23.06 -3.20
N PHE A 267 14.72 22.25 -2.14
CA PHE A 267 13.45 21.86 -1.50
C PHE A 267 12.83 22.98 -0.67
N THR A 268 11.50 22.95 -0.56
CA THR A 268 10.74 23.88 0.29
C THR A 268 10.88 23.51 1.77
N SER A 269 10.61 24.46 2.67
CA SER A 269 10.59 24.21 4.11
C SER A 269 9.58 23.12 4.48
N ARG A 270 8.44 23.06 3.79
CA ARG A 270 7.42 22.01 3.94
C ARG A 270 7.96 20.62 3.63
N GLN A 271 8.66 20.48 2.50
CA GLN A 271 9.24 19.20 2.08
C GLN A 271 10.32 18.72 3.06
N LYS A 272 11.18 19.63 3.51
CA LYS A 272 12.20 19.32 4.52
C LYS A 272 11.57 18.92 5.85
N LEU A 273 10.54 19.65 6.28
CA LEU A 273 9.77 19.32 7.48
C LEU A 273 9.19 17.91 7.38
N GLU A 274 8.48 17.59 6.29
CA GLU A 274 7.87 16.27 6.08
C GLU A 274 8.91 15.15 6.12
N ALA A 275 10.02 15.30 5.39
CA ALA A 275 11.11 14.32 5.42
C ALA A 275 11.73 14.17 6.82
N THR A 276 11.86 15.27 7.57
CA THR A 276 12.41 15.24 8.94
C THR A 276 11.47 14.51 9.89
N LEU A 277 10.15 14.69 9.77
CA LEU A 277 9.15 14.03 10.61
C LEU A 277 9.08 12.52 10.34
N GLU A 278 9.16 12.12 9.08
CA GLU A 278 9.23 10.70 8.68
C GLU A 278 10.55 10.09 9.17
N TYR A 279 11.67 10.82 9.02
CA TYR A 279 12.95 10.35 9.52
C TYR A 279 12.98 10.18 11.05
N ALA A 280 12.39 11.12 11.80
CA ALA A 280 12.25 11.02 13.25
C ALA A 280 11.43 9.79 13.66
N SER A 281 10.38 9.49 12.91
CA SER A 281 9.52 8.32 13.14
C SER A 281 10.26 7.01 12.88
N TYR A 282 11.13 6.97 11.86
CA TYR A 282 12.02 5.83 11.61
C TYR A 282 13.02 5.61 12.75
N LEU A 283 13.65 6.67 13.27
CA LEU A 283 14.55 6.55 14.43
C LEU A 283 13.80 6.13 15.70
N GLU A 284 12.55 6.58 15.89
CA GLU A 284 11.68 6.10 16.96
C GLU A 284 11.42 4.59 16.84
N PHE A 285 11.12 4.11 15.62
CA PHE A 285 10.95 2.69 15.33
C PHE A 285 12.22 1.87 15.62
N LYS A 286 13.40 2.44 15.35
CA LYS A 286 14.72 1.86 15.70
C LYS A 286 15.08 1.95 17.18
N HIS A 287 14.22 2.51 18.01
CA HIS A 287 14.45 2.75 19.44
C HIS A 287 15.63 3.69 19.73
N GLN A 288 16.00 4.55 18.78
CA GLN A 288 17.02 5.58 18.93
C GLN A 288 16.38 6.91 19.38
N SER A 289 15.95 6.97 20.64
CA SER A 289 15.15 8.07 21.16
C SER A 289 15.87 9.44 21.17
N GLU A 290 17.19 9.47 21.41
CA GLU A 290 17.98 10.71 21.39
C GLU A 290 18.08 11.30 19.98
N GLY A 291 18.32 10.46 18.97
CA GLY A 291 18.33 10.86 17.57
C GLY A 291 16.96 11.35 17.10
N ALA A 292 15.90 10.63 17.46
CA ALA A 292 14.53 11.05 17.16
C ALA A 292 14.19 12.41 17.80
N GLU A 293 14.57 12.65 19.06
CA GLU A 293 14.37 13.95 19.74
C GLU A 293 15.08 15.08 19.00
N ALA A 294 16.33 14.87 18.57
CA ALA A 294 17.09 15.85 17.79
C ALA A 294 16.42 16.16 16.44
N LEU A 295 15.87 15.15 15.75
CA LEU A 295 15.14 15.34 14.50
C LEU A 295 13.81 16.08 14.70
N TYR A 296 13.05 15.81 15.77
CA TYR A 296 11.85 16.60 16.05
C TYR A 296 12.18 18.06 16.37
N HIS A 297 13.32 18.33 17.00
CA HIS A 297 13.83 19.69 17.15
C HIS A 297 14.22 20.33 15.81
N LEU A 298 14.85 19.59 14.90
CA LEU A 298 15.13 20.04 13.55
C LEU A 298 13.83 20.35 12.78
N ALA A 299 12.82 19.49 12.88
CA ALA A 299 11.50 19.70 12.27
C ALA A 299 10.86 21.01 12.77
N LEU A 300 10.94 21.30 14.06
CA LEU A 300 10.47 22.57 14.62
C LEU A 300 11.26 23.79 14.11
N ALA A 301 12.56 23.63 13.85
CA ALA A 301 13.39 24.68 13.24
C ALA A 301 12.99 24.93 11.78
N GLU A 302 12.76 23.88 10.99
CA GLU A 302 12.28 23.99 9.60
C GLU A 302 10.86 24.58 9.54
N ALA A 303 9.98 24.22 10.49
CA ALA A 303 8.63 24.77 10.58
C ALA A 303 8.59 26.27 10.92
N THR A 304 9.62 26.78 11.59
CA THR A 304 9.75 28.20 11.96
C THR A 304 10.68 28.98 11.04
N GLN A 305 11.11 28.37 9.92
CA GLN A 305 11.94 29.04 8.94
C GLN A 305 11.23 30.29 8.37
N GLY A 306 11.84 31.46 8.55
CA GLY A 306 11.29 32.75 8.10
C GLY A 306 10.32 33.42 9.09
N VAL A 307 10.11 32.86 10.28
CA VAL A 307 9.34 33.49 11.36
C VAL A 307 10.26 34.35 12.23
N ASP A 308 9.78 35.52 12.67
CA ASP A 308 10.51 36.36 13.61
C ASP A 308 10.53 35.71 15.01
N MET A 309 11.71 35.29 15.45
CA MET A 309 11.93 34.67 16.75
C MET A 309 11.85 35.64 17.93
N SER A 310 11.65 36.94 17.68
CA SER A 310 11.35 37.93 18.74
C SER A 310 10.02 37.62 19.45
N GLN A 311 9.06 37.04 18.72
CA GLN A 311 7.78 36.55 19.21
C GLN A 311 7.58 35.10 18.76
N PRO A 312 8.21 34.12 19.44
CA PRO A 312 8.20 32.75 18.97
C PRO A 312 6.76 32.19 19.04
N PRO A 313 6.33 31.38 18.05
CA PRO A 313 4.98 30.83 18.00
C PRO A 313 4.72 29.78 19.10
N TYR A 314 5.78 29.26 19.73
CA TYR A 314 5.73 28.34 20.86
C TYR A 314 6.83 28.64 21.88
N ASN A 315 6.68 28.15 23.10
CA ASN A 315 7.73 28.21 24.11
C ASN A 315 8.80 27.13 23.83
N PRO A 316 10.08 27.47 23.64
CA PRO A 316 11.12 26.50 23.24
C PRO A 316 11.41 25.43 24.29
N LYS A 317 11.04 25.64 25.57
CA LYS A 317 11.26 24.65 26.64
C LYS A 317 10.08 23.70 26.83
N THR A 318 8.86 24.20 26.66
CA THR A 318 7.63 23.44 26.95
C THR A 318 6.85 23.04 25.71
N PHE A 319 7.20 23.59 24.54
CA PHE A 319 6.51 23.44 23.24
C PHE A 319 5.03 23.84 23.24
N VAL A 320 4.60 24.56 24.27
CA VAL A 320 3.25 25.12 24.37
C VAL A 320 3.13 26.30 23.40
N LEU A 321 2.06 26.32 22.61
CA LEU A 321 1.78 27.40 21.64
C LEU A 321 1.49 28.72 22.36
N ASN A 322 2.03 29.82 21.83
CA ASN A 322 1.88 31.16 22.38
C ASN A 322 0.69 31.89 21.75
N GLU A 323 -0.33 32.23 22.55
CA GLU A 323 -1.52 32.96 22.08
C GLU A 323 -1.22 34.39 21.60
N LYS A 324 -0.14 34.99 22.11
CA LYS A 324 0.25 36.37 21.77
C LYS A 324 0.89 36.50 20.39
N ALA A 325 1.39 35.39 19.82
CA ALA A 325 2.12 35.37 18.55
C ALA A 325 1.19 35.31 17.32
N GLY A 326 -0.13 35.24 17.52
CA GLY A 326 -1.11 35.09 16.45
C GLY A 326 -1.46 33.62 16.15
N LEU A 327 -2.16 33.40 15.03
CA LEU A 327 -2.57 32.05 14.61
C LEU A 327 -1.35 31.26 14.10
N PRO A 328 -1.09 30.05 14.61
CA PRO A 328 0.06 29.25 14.19
C PRO A 328 -0.10 28.74 12.76
N SER A 329 1.02 28.61 12.04
CA SER A 329 1.05 28.02 10.71
C SER A 329 0.79 26.51 10.74
N GLN A 330 0.35 25.93 9.61
CA GLN A 330 0.16 24.48 9.49
C GLN A 330 1.44 23.71 9.83
N ASN A 331 2.59 24.19 9.36
CA ASN A 331 3.88 23.56 9.63
C ASN A 331 4.20 23.48 11.12
N VAL A 332 3.89 24.54 11.88
CA VAL A 332 4.08 24.56 13.34
C VAL A 332 3.08 23.61 14.01
N LEU A 333 1.82 23.59 13.59
CA LEU A 333 0.82 22.66 14.13
C LEU A 333 1.23 21.20 13.92
N ASP A 334 1.69 20.84 12.73
CA ASP A 334 2.12 19.48 12.41
C ASP A 334 3.38 19.07 13.21
N ALA A 335 4.40 19.94 13.25
CA ALA A 335 5.65 19.68 13.97
C ALA A 335 5.44 19.57 15.49
N VAL A 336 4.64 20.46 16.10
CA VAL A 336 4.32 20.42 17.53
C VAL A 336 3.45 19.21 17.86
N THR A 337 2.52 18.81 16.98
CA THR A 337 1.73 17.58 17.14
C THR A 337 2.63 16.35 17.13
N ALA A 338 3.58 16.26 16.20
CA ALA A 338 4.53 15.16 16.14
C ALA A 338 5.44 15.09 17.38
N MET A 339 5.93 16.24 17.87
CA MET A 339 6.68 16.33 19.13
C MET A 339 5.84 15.87 20.33
N ALA A 340 4.57 16.27 20.41
CA ALA A 340 3.67 15.83 21.48
C ALA A 340 3.49 14.30 21.47
N ASN A 341 3.27 13.73 20.28
CA ASN A 341 3.16 12.28 20.08
C ASN A 341 4.43 11.55 20.53
N PHE A 342 5.61 12.06 20.16
CA PHE A 342 6.89 11.50 20.59
C PHE A 342 7.06 11.54 22.12
N LYS A 343 6.74 12.66 22.78
CA LYS A 343 6.82 12.77 24.25
C LYS A 343 5.84 11.82 24.94
N ALA A 344 4.62 11.68 24.40
CA ALA A 344 3.62 10.74 24.91
C ALA A 344 4.09 9.28 24.78
N ARG A 345 4.58 8.88 23.60
CA ARG A 345 5.11 7.52 23.34
C ARG A 345 6.36 7.21 24.16
N SER A 346 7.21 8.21 24.40
CA SER A 346 8.38 8.09 25.27
C SER A 346 8.04 7.99 26.77
N GLY A 347 6.76 8.01 27.15
CA GLY A 347 6.30 7.94 28.54
C GLY A 347 6.34 9.27 29.30
N LYS A 348 6.72 10.38 28.66
CA LYS A 348 6.76 11.73 29.27
C LYS A 348 5.38 12.41 29.17
N VAL A 349 4.37 11.75 29.73
CA VAL A 349 2.94 12.17 29.63
C VAL A 349 2.66 13.54 30.26
N ASP A 350 3.35 13.88 31.35
CA ASP A 350 3.20 15.17 32.04
C ASP A 350 3.62 16.36 31.16
N ALA A 351 4.61 16.14 30.28
CA ALA A 351 5.06 17.14 29.32
C ALA A 351 4.17 17.18 28.06
N ALA A 352 3.58 16.04 27.66
CA ALA A 352 2.76 15.94 26.46
C ALA A 352 1.36 16.58 26.63
N LEU A 353 0.71 16.37 27.78
CA LEU A 353 -0.64 16.88 28.05
C LEU A 353 -0.80 18.40 27.83
N PRO A 354 0.04 19.30 28.39
CA PRO A 354 -0.09 20.73 28.16
C PRO A 354 0.13 21.11 26.69
N ILE A 355 0.96 20.37 25.95
CA ILE A 355 1.16 20.59 24.51
C ILE A 355 -0.13 20.27 23.75
N TYR A 356 -0.75 19.11 23.99
CA TYR A 356 -2.02 18.73 23.36
C TYR A 356 -3.16 19.70 23.68
N LEU A 357 -3.26 20.17 24.92
CA LEU A 357 -4.24 21.18 25.30
C LEU A 357 -4.02 22.49 24.54
N SER A 358 -2.76 22.92 24.37
CA SER A 358 -2.42 24.12 23.60
C SER A 358 -2.73 23.97 22.10
N LEU A 359 -2.50 22.79 21.53
CA LEU A 359 -2.86 22.46 20.14
C LEU A 359 -4.37 22.46 19.94
N LEU A 360 -5.12 21.80 20.83
CA LEU A 360 -6.58 21.76 20.76
C LEU A 360 -7.17 23.17 20.87
N LYS A 361 -6.63 23.99 21.80
CA LYS A 361 -7.01 25.40 21.92
C LYS A 361 -6.75 26.13 20.61
N ALA A 362 -5.53 26.07 20.08
CA ALA A 362 -5.15 26.76 18.83
C ALA A 362 -6.04 26.36 17.64
N ARG A 363 -6.33 25.07 17.45
CA ARG A 363 -7.21 24.58 16.38
C ARG A 363 -8.66 25.08 16.53
N ARG A 364 -9.19 25.16 17.76
CA ARG A 364 -10.53 25.72 18.01
C ARG A 364 -10.64 27.21 17.73
N TYR A 365 -9.54 27.97 17.80
CA TYR A 365 -9.49 29.40 17.47
C TYR A 365 -9.31 29.70 15.97
N LEU A 366 -9.12 28.67 15.12
CA LEU A 366 -9.02 28.86 13.67
C LEU A 366 -10.33 29.41 13.07
N PRO A 367 -10.24 30.22 11.99
CA PRO A 367 -11.43 30.76 11.32
C PRO A 367 -12.25 29.65 10.66
N ASN A 368 -13.58 29.74 10.73
CA ASN A 368 -14.47 28.76 10.09
C ASN A 368 -14.59 28.93 8.57
N ASP A 369 -14.35 30.15 8.08
CA ASP A 369 -14.50 30.46 6.67
C ASP A 369 -13.23 30.09 5.90
N PRO A 370 -13.36 29.43 4.73
CA PRO A 370 -12.21 29.16 3.90
C PRO A 370 -11.57 30.48 3.43
N PRO A 371 -10.23 30.52 3.27
CA PRO A 371 -9.59 31.66 2.65
C PRO A 371 -10.19 31.88 1.26
N PRO A 372 -10.38 33.14 0.81
CA PRO A 372 -10.95 33.45 -0.49
C PRO A 372 -10.08 32.84 -1.58
N THR A 373 -10.44 31.64 -1.99
CA THR A 373 -9.71 30.89 -3.01
C THR A 373 -10.15 31.45 -4.35
N VAL A 374 -9.19 31.70 -5.24
CA VAL A 374 -9.47 31.84 -6.67
C VAL A 374 -9.97 30.47 -7.12
N GLN A 375 -11.25 30.19 -6.92
CA GLN A 375 -11.86 28.97 -7.40
C GLN A 375 -11.75 29.02 -8.92
N LEU A 376 -10.82 28.24 -9.48
CA LEU A 376 -10.99 27.76 -10.84
C LEU A 376 -12.29 26.94 -10.81
N LYS A 377 -13.38 27.56 -11.26
CA LYS A 377 -14.65 26.88 -11.48
C LYS A 377 -14.35 25.66 -12.35
N THR A 378 -14.38 24.48 -11.76
CA THR A 378 -14.27 23.23 -12.50
C THR A 378 -15.47 23.17 -13.43
N LYS A 379 -15.26 23.51 -14.70
CA LYS A 379 -16.32 23.48 -15.71
C LYS A 379 -16.83 22.04 -15.77
N SER A 380 -18.15 21.87 -15.69
CA SER A 380 -18.78 20.56 -15.90
C SER A 380 -18.32 20.00 -17.24
N HIS A 381 -17.53 18.93 -17.20
CA HIS A 381 -16.93 18.33 -18.38
C HIS A 381 -18.00 17.57 -19.16
N SER A 382 -18.16 17.91 -20.45
CA SER A 382 -19.00 17.17 -21.38
C SER A 382 -18.52 15.72 -21.48
N VAL A 383 -19.39 14.78 -21.88
CA VAL A 383 -19.01 13.37 -22.08
C VAL A 383 -17.85 13.25 -23.09
N PHE A 384 -17.82 14.14 -24.09
CA PHE A 384 -16.72 14.24 -25.04
C PHE A 384 -15.41 14.69 -24.37
N ASP A 385 -15.47 15.67 -23.46
CA ASP A 385 -14.29 16.12 -22.71
C ASP A 385 -13.73 15.01 -21.82
N LYS A 386 -14.58 14.12 -21.28
CA LYS A 386 -14.10 12.94 -20.52
C LYS A 386 -13.34 11.97 -21.42
N VAL A 387 -13.85 11.70 -22.62
CA VAL A 387 -13.16 10.83 -23.59
C VAL A 387 -11.84 11.45 -24.03
N VAL A 388 -11.83 12.75 -24.36
CA VAL A 388 -10.60 13.47 -24.73
C VAL A 388 -9.61 13.48 -23.57
N LYS A 389 -10.07 13.68 -22.32
CA LYS A 389 -9.23 13.63 -21.12
C LYS A 389 -8.60 12.25 -20.88
N THR A 390 -9.29 11.18 -21.24
CA THR A 390 -8.74 9.81 -21.14
C THR A 390 -7.60 9.56 -22.14
N PHE A 391 -7.51 10.35 -23.22
CA PHE A 391 -6.46 10.21 -24.24
C PHE A 391 -5.48 11.40 -24.28
N SER A 392 -5.68 12.41 -23.43
CA SER A 392 -4.78 13.55 -23.30
C SER A 392 -3.87 13.34 -22.09
N GLN A 393 -2.61 13.73 -22.24
CA GLN A 393 -1.63 13.70 -21.16
C GLN A 393 -2.17 14.39 -19.89
N ALA A 394 -2.12 13.69 -18.76
CA ALA A 394 -2.61 14.20 -17.48
C ALA A 394 -1.76 15.37 -17.00
N GLU A 395 -2.35 16.56 -16.83
CA GLU A 395 -1.62 17.74 -16.35
C GLU A 395 -1.07 17.50 -14.93
N TYR A 396 0.20 17.87 -14.69
CA TYR A 396 0.79 17.72 -13.37
C TYR A 396 0.05 18.60 -12.35
N PRO A 397 -0.31 18.07 -11.16
CA PRO A 397 -1.15 18.80 -10.22
C PRO A 397 -0.45 20.07 -9.73
N PRO A 398 -1.21 21.15 -9.43
CA PRO A 398 -0.62 22.35 -8.86
C PRO A 398 0.10 22.06 -7.53
N PRO A 399 1.06 22.89 -7.13
CA PRO A 399 1.80 22.68 -5.90
C PRO A 399 0.90 22.65 -4.68
N PRO A 400 1.15 21.74 -3.73
CA PRO A 400 0.45 21.75 -2.45
C PRO A 400 0.78 23.06 -1.70
N PRO A 401 -0.08 23.49 -0.77
CA PRO A 401 0.21 24.67 0.02
C PRO A 401 1.48 24.48 0.87
N ASP A 402 2.34 25.49 0.92
CA ASP A 402 3.61 25.49 1.67
C ASP A 402 3.45 25.34 3.19
N GLY A 403 2.23 25.43 3.71
CA GLY A 403 1.93 25.27 5.15
C GLY A 403 2.45 26.40 6.04
N THR A 404 2.94 27.50 5.47
CA THR A 404 3.40 28.71 6.19
C THR A 404 2.24 29.58 6.68
N GLN A 405 1.07 29.45 6.07
CA GLN A 405 -0.15 30.15 6.47
C GLN A 405 -0.92 29.33 7.53
N PRO A 406 -1.68 30.00 8.41
CA PRO A 406 -2.56 29.30 9.33
C PRO A 406 -3.67 28.59 8.53
N PRO A 407 -4.00 27.33 8.88
CA PRO A 407 -5.15 26.67 8.29
C PRO A 407 -6.46 27.35 8.71
N TRP A 408 -7.53 27.04 8.00
CA TRP A 408 -8.88 27.34 8.45
C TRP A 408 -9.51 26.07 9.03
N ARG A 409 -10.56 26.22 9.83
CA ARG A 409 -11.24 25.14 10.57
C ARG A 409 -12.09 24.25 9.65
N SER A 410 -11.42 23.61 8.71
CA SER A 410 -11.96 22.65 7.75
C SER A 410 -12.46 21.38 8.44
N ARG A 411 -13.15 20.52 7.69
CA ARG A 411 -13.56 19.21 8.20
C ARG A 411 -12.35 18.36 8.62
N HIS A 412 -11.24 18.46 7.89
CA HIS A 412 -9.98 17.80 8.26
C HIS A 412 -9.47 18.27 9.63
N GLU A 413 -9.46 19.59 9.85
CA GLU A 413 -9.06 20.17 11.13
C GLU A 413 -9.97 19.77 12.29
N ARG A 414 -11.28 19.61 12.04
CA ARG A 414 -12.21 19.06 13.05
C ARG A 414 -11.95 17.60 13.37
N CYS A 415 -11.56 16.79 12.38
CA CYS A 415 -11.11 15.42 12.62
C CYS A 415 -9.81 15.39 13.47
N GLN A 416 -8.90 16.33 13.23
CA GLN A 416 -7.69 16.51 14.05
C GLN A 416 -8.02 16.97 15.48
N GLU A 417 -9.04 17.82 15.68
CA GLU A 417 -9.51 18.18 17.02
C GLU A 417 -10.06 16.96 17.78
N ALA A 418 -10.76 16.07 17.08
CA ALA A 418 -11.24 14.82 17.66
C ALA A 418 -10.08 13.90 18.06
N SER A 419 -9.06 13.74 17.21
CA SER A 419 -7.88 12.92 17.55
C SER A 419 -7.09 13.48 18.73
N LEU A 420 -6.92 14.81 18.81
CA LEU A 420 -6.32 15.47 19.97
C LEU A 420 -7.13 15.21 21.25
N SER A 421 -8.46 15.31 21.16
CA SER A 421 -9.36 15.05 22.31
C SER A 421 -9.28 13.59 22.77
N LEU A 422 -9.12 12.65 21.84
CA LEU A 422 -8.89 11.23 22.13
C LEU A 422 -7.57 11.01 22.88
N TRP A 423 -6.46 11.60 22.43
CA TRP A 423 -5.17 11.49 23.11
C TRP A 423 -5.17 12.13 24.50
N ILE A 424 -5.83 13.28 24.65
CA ILE A 424 -6.04 13.92 25.96
C ILE A 424 -6.83 12.98 26.89
N GLY A 425 -7.93 12.38 26.38
CA GLY A 425 -8.73 11.43 27.14
C GLY A 425 -7.93 10.22 27.63
N GLU A 426 -7.08 9.65 26.77
CA GLU A 426 -6.21 8.53 27.12
C GLU A 426 -5.16 8.89 28.20
N ILE A 427 -4.55 10.07 28.09
CA ILE A 427 -3.60 10.56 29.09
C ILE A 427 -4.30 10.82 30.42
N LEU A 428 -5.46 11.49 30.43
CA LEU A 428 -6.22 11.76 31.66
C LEU A 428 -6.69 10.45 32.33
N PHE A 429 -7.17 9.50 31.54
CA PHE A 429 -7.63 8.20 32.04
C PHE A 429 -6.51 7.40 32.71
N SER A 430 -5.30 7.49 32.16
CA SER A 430 -4.13 6.77 32.67
C SER A 430 -3.44 7.45 33.85
N THR A 431 -3.53 8.78 33.98
CA THR A 431 -2.74 9.55 34.96
C THR A 431 -3.55 10.11 36.13
N SER A 432 -4.61 10.86 35.87
CA SER A 432 -5.24 11.75 36.87
C SER A 432 -6.68 11.36 37.21
N SER A 433 -7.57 11.34 36.22
CA SER A 433 -9.00 11.18 36.41
C SER A 433 -9.59 10.24 35.35
N LYS A 434 -10.05 9.07 35.81
CA LYS A 434 -10.62 8.04 34.94
C LYS A 434 -11.96 8.46 34.34
N ASP A 435 -12.81 9.10 35.13
CA ASP A 435 -14.12 9.57 34.65
C ASP A 435 -13.96 10.71 33.62
N ASP A 436 -13.04 11.64 33.85
CA ASP A 436 -12.77 12.71 32.88
C ASP A 436 -12.12 12.15 31.62
N GLY A 437 -11.12 11.27 31.74
CA GLY A 437 -10.50 10.64 30.56
C GLY A 437 -11.51 9.87 29.69
N LEU A 438 -12.49 9.23 30.33
CA LEU A 438 -13.59 8.55 29.64
C LEU A 438 -14.55 9.54 28.95
N SER A 439 -14.89 10.66 29.58
CA SER A 439 -15.77 11.66 28.97
C SER A 439 -15.14 12.33 27.74
N TRP A 440 -13.86 12.69 27.83
CA TRP A 440 -13.09 13.19 26.68
C TRP A 440 -13.04 12.18 25.52
N THR A 441 -12.88 10.90 25.82
CA THR A 441 -12.90 9.83 24.82
C THR A 441 -14.27 9.71 24.14
N ARG A 442 -15.37 9.82 24.89
CA ARG A 442 -16.73 9.82 24.32
C ARG A 442 -16.96 10.99 23.38
N ASP A 443 -16.61 12.20 23.83
CA ASP A 443 -16.77 13.43 23.04
C ASP A 443 -15.97 13.33 21.73
N SER A 444 -14.77 12.75 21.77
CA SER A 444 -13.95 12.55 20.56
C SER A 444 -14.63 11.62 19.54
N VAL A 445 -15.27 10.54 20.01
CA VAL A 445 -16.01 9.58 19.17
C VAL A 445 -17.24 10.25 18.56
N ASP A 446 -17.97 11.04 19.35
CA ASP A 446 -19.16 11.77 18.87
C ASP A 446 -18.80 12.79 17.78
N VAL A 447 -17.74 13.58 17.97
CA VAL A 447 -17.26 14.53 16.96
C VAL A 447 -16.81 13.82 15.68
N ALA A 448 -16.02 12.75 15.79
CA ALA A 448 -15.53 12.00 14.62
C ALA A 448 -16.69 11.36 13.84
N GLU A 449 -17.68 10.78 14.54
CA GLU A 449 -18.86 10.21 13.90
C GLU A 449 -19.72 11.29 13.21
N GLU A 450 -19.92 12.44 13.83
CA GLU A 450 -20.67 13.56 13.25
C GLU A 450 -20.00 14.06 11.96
N GLN A 451 -18.66 14.25 11.98
CA GLN A 451 -17.94 14.69 10.79
C GLN A 451 -18.03 13.67 9.66
N LEU A 452 -17.92 12.37 9.93
CA LEU A 452 -18.05 11.33 8.90
C LEU A 452 -19.45 11.26 8.31
N ARG A 453 -20.50 11.45 9.11
CA ARG A 453 -21.89 11.47 8.62
C ARG A 453 -22.18 12.69 7.75
N ASN A 454 -21.56 13.82 8.05
CA ASN A 454 -21.72 15.07 7.30
C ASN A 454 -20.82 15.15 6.05
N MET A 455 -19.96 14.14 5.81
CA MET A 455 -19.14 14.03 4.60
C MET A 455 -19.91 13.29 3.51
N ASP A 456 -20.25 14.01 2.43
CA ASP A 456 -20.78 13.39 1.22
C ASP A 456 -19.74 12.47 0.57
N LEU A 457 -20.15 11.24 0.21
CA LEU A 457 -19.29 10.20 -0.37
C LEU A 457 -18.60 10.60 -1.69
N LEU A 458 -19.07 11.65 -2.38
CA LEU A 458 -18.61 12.05 -3.71
C LEU A 458 -17.74 13.32 -3.73
N THR A 459 -17.74 14.12 -2.66
CA THR A 459 -17.06 15.43 -2.60
C THR A 459 -16.15 15.57 -1.38
N ALA A 460 -16.07 14.55 -0.52
CA ALA A 460 -15.26 14.59 0.67
C ALA A 460 -13.76 14.50 0.36
N ASP A 461 -12.97 15.35 1.03
CA ASP A 461 -11.52 15.20 1.11
C ASP A 461 -11.18 13.81 1.67
N ASN A 462 -10.52 12.99 0.85
CA ASN A 462 -10.11 11.63 1.24
C ASN A 462 -9.25 11.64 2.52
N ALA A 463 -8.40 12.66 2.70
CA ALA A 463 -7.57 12.83 3.89
C ALA A 463 -8.40 13.12 5.17
N ALA A 464 -9.45 13.93 5.07
CA ALA A 464 -10.36 14.20 6.19
C ALA A 464 -11.15 12.94 6.57
N LYS A 465 -11.61 12.18 5.57
CA LYS A 465 -12.33 10.93 5.78
C LYS A 465 -11.44 9.87 6.45
N ALA A 466 -10.20 9.70 5.98
CA ALA A 466 -9.25 8.76 6.56
C ALA A 466 -8.94 9.08 8.04
N THR A 467 -8.57 10.34 8.33
CA THR A 467 -8.25 10.77 9.71
C THR A 467 -9.43 10.60 10.68
N CYS A 468 -10.64 11.00 10.28
CA CYS A 468 -11.81 10.79 11.12
C CYS A 468 -12.13 9.29 11.33
N ARG A 469 -11.90 8.43 10.34
CA ARG A 469 -12.11 6.97 10.48
C ARG A 469 -11.11 6.33 11.43
N GLU A 470 -9.85 6.68 11.29
CA GLU A 470 -8.79 6.26 12.20
C GLU A 470 -9.13 6.70 13.63
N CYS A 471 -9.54 7.97 13.81
CA CYS A 471 -9.98 8.48 15.10
C CYS A 471 -11.19 7.74 15.65
N LEU A 472 -12.21 7.46 14.83
CA LEU A 472 -13.42 6.77 15.27
C LEU A 472 -13.13 5.32 15.66
N SER A 473 -12.34 4.61 14.85
CA SER A 473 -11.96 3.22 15.12
C SER A 473 -11.09 3.11 16.38
N ALA A 474 -10.07 3.97 16.51
CA ALA A 474 -9.21 4.03 17.70
C ALA A 474 -10.00 4.45 18.94
N GLY A 475 -10.89 5.45 18.81
CA GLY A 475 -11.73 5.96 19.89
C GLY A 475 -12.69 4.93 20.45
N LEU A 476 -13.39 4.18 19.59
CA LEU A 476 -14.28 3.10 20.02
C LEU A 476 -13.52 1.95 20.68
N ALA A 477 -12.34 1.59 20.14
CA ALA A 477 -11.48 0.56 20.73
C ALA A 477 -10.94 0.99 22.11
N ASN A 478 -10.51 2.24 22.23
CA ASN A 478 -10.03 2.82 23.49
C ASN A 478 -11.15 2.92 24.52
N TRP A 479 -12.32 3.41 24.13
CA TRP A 479 -13.49 3.48 25.00
C TRP A 479 -13.87 2.10 25.55
N GLY A 480 -13.95 1.08 24.69
CA GLY A 480 -14.21 -0.29 25.14
C GLY A 480 -13.16 -0.81 26.13
N LYS A 481 -11.87 -0.54 25.90
CA LYS A 481 -10.79 -0.90 26.85
C LYS A 481 -10.90 -0.18 28.19
N MET A 482 -11.24 1.11 28.18
CA MET A 482 -11.41 1.92 29.39
C MET A 482 -12.57 1.40 30.25
N VAL A 483 -13.73 1.15 29.65
CA VAL A 483 -14.91 0.59 30.33
C VAL A 483 -14.61 -0.79 30.91
N ASN A 484 -13.97 -1.68 30.12
CA ASN A 484 -13.58 -3.00 30.60
C ASN A 484 -12.60 -2.96 31.77
N LYS A 485 -11.70 -1.97 31.80
CA LYS A 485 -10.77 -1.79 32.91
C LYS A 485 -11.51 -1.31 34.17
N LEU A 486 -12.43 -0.36 34.02
CA LEU A 486 -13.26 0.13 35.14
C LEU A 486 -14.14 -0.96 35.73
N ALA A 487 -14.80 -1.76 34.88
CA ALA A 487 -15.60 -2.91 35.32
C ALA A 487 -14.77 -3.90 36.16
N LYS A 488 -13.59 -4.28 35.68
CA LYS A 488 -12.68 -5.18 36.42
C LYS A 488 -12.18 -4.58 37.74
N GLU A 489 -11.84 -3.30 37.75
CA GLU A 489 -11.39 -2.64 38.97
C GLU A 489 -12.49 -2.59 40.03
N GLU A 490 -13.75 -2.40 39.62
CA GLU A 490 -14.89 -2.44 40.53
C GLU A 490 -15.21 -3.85 41.02
N GLU A 491 -15.19 -4.88 40.16
CA GLU A 491 -15.31 -6.28 40.56
C GLU A 491 -14.27 -6.63 41.65
N LEU A 492 -13.02 -6.19 41.45
CA LEU A 492 -11.94 -6.37 42.42
C LEU A 492 -12.18 -5.60 43.72
N GLN A 493 -12.75 -4.40 43.67
CA GLN A 493 -13.12 -3.65 44.87
C GLN A 493 -14.27 -4.31 45.62
N GLN A 494 -15.29 -4.81 44.92
CA GLN A 494 -16.41 -5.54 45.50
C GLN A 494 -15.94 -6.85 46.15
N ALA A 495 -15.05 -7.60 45.49
CA ALA A 495 -14.46 -8.83 46.05
C ALA A 495 -13.62 -8.55 47.31
N LYS A 496 -12.90 -7.43 47.35
CA LYS A 496 -12.16 -6.99 48.55
C LYS A 496 -13.10 -6.55 49.67
N ALA A 497 -14.15 -5.80 49.34
CA ALA A 497 -15.14 -5.33 50.30
C ALA A 497 -15.95 -6.49 50.91
N SER A 498 -16.34 -7.49 50.11
CA SER A 498 -17.05 -8.68 50.59
C SER A 498 -16.20 -9.58 51.49
N THR A 499 -14.86 -9.55 51.33
CA THR A 499 -13.92 -10.25 52.21
C THR A 499 -13.70 -9.51 53.54
N GLN A 500 -13.93 -8.20 53.59
CA GLN A 500 -13.79 -7.36 54.80
C GLN A 500 -15.11 -7.09 55.54
N SER A 501 -16.27 -7.37 54.92
CA SER A 501 -17.57 -7.15 55.55
C SER A 501 -17.91 -8.22 56.60
N GLY A 502 -17.50 -7.97 57.84
CA GLY A 502 -17.93 -8.74 59.01
C GLY A 502 -19.39 -8.44 59.40
N VAL A 503 -20.21 -9.48 59.47
CA VAL A 503 -21.49 -9.74 60.22
C VAL A 503 -22.59 -8.66 60.29
N PHE A 504 -22.37 -7.38 59.98
CA PHE A 504 -23.35 -6.28 60.13
C PHE A 504 -23.93 -5.72 58.82
N SER A 505 -23.67 -6.34 57.67
CA SER A 505 -24.15 -5.84 56.35
C SER A 505 -25.63 -6.16 56.03
N PHE A 506 -26.42 -6.67 56.97
CA PHE A 506 -27.80 -7.12 56.71
C PHE A 506 -28.84 -6.00 56.56
N TRP A 507 -28.52 -4.75 56.96
CA TRP A 507 -29.52 -3.65 57.06
C TRP A 507 -29.29 -2.41 56.19
N SER A 508 -28.30 -2.39 55.31
CA SER A 508 -28.16 -1.31 54.32
C SER A 508 -28.73 -1.75 52.97
N ALA A 509 -29.83 -1.12 52.55
CA ALA A 509 -30.39 -1.27 51.21
C ALA A 509 -29.29 -1.02 50.15
N THR A 510 -29.03 -2.03 49.32
CA THR A 510 -28.08 -1.98 48.23
C THR A 510 -28.54 -0.93 47.21
N PRO A 511 -27.77 0.14 46.93
CA PRO A 511 -28.02 0.95 45.74
C PRO A 511 -27.92 0.06 44.48
N PRO A 512 -28.56 0.41 43.35
CA PRO A 512 -28.46 -0.37 42.12
C PRO A 512 -26.99 -0.69 41.83
N SER A 513 -26.69 -1.97 41.65
CA SER A 513 -25.32 -2.48 41.58
C SER A 513 -24.54 -1.75 40.50
N ALA A 514 -23.35 -1.24 40.84
CA ALA A 514 -22.44 -0.55 39.92
C ALA A 514 -22.04 -1.44 38.72
N GLU A 515 -22.15 -2.76 38.87
CA GLU A 515 -22.11 -3.77 37.79
C GLU A 515 -23.00 -3.39 36.59
N ASP A 516 -24.19 -2.84 36.85
CA ASP A 516 -25.16 -2.45 35.81
C ASP A 516 -24.71 -1.22 35.02
N ARG A 517 -23.88 -0.34 35.60
CA ARG A 517 -23.41 0.89 34.93
C ARG A 517 -22.43 0.55 33.82
N TRP A 518 -21.38 -0.21 34.13
CA TRP A 518 -20.33 -0.50 33.15
C TRP A 518 -20.74 -1.53 32.12
N THR A 519 -21.63 -2.47 32.49
CA THR A 519 -22.24 -3.40 31.52
C THR A 519 -23.17 -2.67 30.55
N ALA A 520 -23.94 -1.68 31.02
CA ALA A 520 -24.73 -0.82 30.13
C ALA A 520 -23.83 0.00 29.18
N GLU A 521 -22.73 0.56 29.69
CA GLU A 521 -21.75 1.29 28.87
C GLU A 521 -21.06 0.40 27.85
N GLU A 522 -20.68 -0.83 28.22
CA GLU A 522 -20.12 -1.79 27.28
C GLU A 522 -21.11 -2.15 26.16
N ALA A 523 -22.40 -2.29 26.52
CA ALA A 523 -23.46 -2.50 25.53
C ALA A 523 -23.60 -1.31 24.58
N VAL A 524 -23.49 -0.07 25.08
CA VAL A 524 -23.48 1.15 24.26
C VAL A 524 -22.29 1.16 23.30
N VAL A 525 -21.08 0.82 23.78
CA VAL A 525 -19.89 0.73 22.93
C VAL A 525 -20.09 -0.30 21.83
N ARG A 526 -20.55 -1.50 22.19
CA ARG A 526 -20.77 -2.60 21.23
C ARG A 526 -21.80 -2.23 20.16
N GLU A 527 -22.87 -1.56 20.56
CA GLU A 527 -23.90 -1.09 19.63
C GLU A 527 -23.40 0.04 18.73
N ARG A 528 -22.60 0.97 19.27
CA ARG A 528 -21.97 2.03 18.47
C ARG A 528 -20.98 1.45 17.45
N VAL A 529 -20.14 0.48 17.83
CA VAL A 529 -19.26 -0.25 16.91
C VAL A 529 -20.06 -0.92 15.79
N ARG A 530 -21.19 -1.55 16.12
CA ARG A 530 -22.07 -2.15 15.13
C ARG A 530 -22.64 -1.11 14.16
N ARG A 531 -23.09 0.04 14.67
CA ARG A 531 -23.68 1.14 13.88
C ARG A 531 -22.67 1.84 12.98
N THR A 532 -21.45 2.04 13.45
CA THR A 532 -20.42 2.81 12.72
C THR A 532 -19.59 1.95 11.77
N ARG A 533 -19.84 0.64 11.73
CA ARG A 533 -19.13 -0.30 10.85
C ARG A 533 -19.14 0.16 9.38
N GLU A 534 -20.28 0.64 8.88
CA GLU A 534 -20.43 1.13 7.51
C GLU A 534 -19.64 2.41 7.22
N LEU A 535 -19.35 3.22 8.26
CA LEU A 535 -18.54 4.43 8.13
C LEU A 535 -17.04 4.11 8.12
N ILE A 536 -16.65 3.04 8.83
CA ILE A 536 -15.27 2.58 8.99
C ILE A 536 -14.83 1.72 7.79
N GLU A 537 -15.63 0.74 7.38
CA GLU A 537 -15.32 -0.13 6.25
C GLU A 537 -15.61 0.60 4.92
N ASP A 538 -14.59 0.79 4.08
CA ASP A 538 -14.81 1.17 2.69
C ASP A 538 -15.48 -0.01 1.98
N LEU A 539 -16.80 0.01 1.88
CA LEU A 539 -17.49 -0.75 0.83
C LEU A 539 -17.08 -0.11 -0.50
N THR A 540 -15.95 -0.53 -1.07
CA THR A 540 -15.71 -0.31 -2.50
C THR A 540 -16.93 -0.91 -3.19
N PRO A 541 -17.79 -0.10 -3.85
CA PRO A 541 -18.88 -0.68 -4.61
C PRO A 541 -18.22 -1.63 -5.59
N ALA A 542 -18.66 -2.90 -5.61
CA ALA A 542 -18.21 -3.86 -6.60
C ALA A 542 -18.32 -3.14 -7.95
N GLY A 543 -17.16 -2.84 -8.56
CA GLY A 543 -17.12 -2.12 -9.82
C GLY A 543 -18.04 -2.82 -10.81
N PRO A 544 -18.62 -2.10 -11.79
CA PRO A 544 -19.62 -2.66 -12.70
C PRO A 544 -19.08 -3.95 -13.30
N ASN A 545 -19.54 -5.06 -12.77
CA ASN A 545 -19.04 -6.38 -13.11
C ASN A 545 -19.63 -6.62 -14.48
N ILE A 546 -18.80 -6.67 -15.53
CA ILE A 546 -19.28 -6.75 -16.92
C ILE A 546 -20.17 -8.00 -17.11
N ALA A 547 -20.05 -8.99 -16.22
CA ALA A 547 -20.95 -10.14 -16.09
C ALA A 547 -22.42 -9.81 -15.75
N SER A 548 -22.73 -8.65 -15.13
CA SER A 548 -24.11 -8.21 -14.85
C SER A 548 -24.78 -7.55 -16.05
N LEU A 549 -24.02 -7.15 -17.09
CA LEU A 549 -24.56 -6.66 -18.36
C LEU A 549 -24.95 -7.79 -19.32
N PHE A 550 -24.50 -9.02 -19.05
CA PHE A 550 -24.83 -10.21 -19.85
C PHE A 550 -25.87 -11.14 -19.19
N LYS A 551 -26.55 -10.67 -18.15
CA LYS A 551 -27.81 -11.28 -17.66
C LYS A 551 -28.98 -10.41 -18.12
N ALA A 552 -29.38 -10.60 -19.37
CA ALA A 552 -30.68 -10.24 -19.90
C ALA A 552 -31.23 -11.44 -20.67
#